data_AF-A0A9P4TH06-F1
#
_entry.id   AF-A0A9P4TH06-F1
#
_cell.length_a   1.000
_cell.length_b   1.000
_cell.length_c   1.000
_cell.angle_alpha   90.00
_cell.angle_beta   90.00
_cell.angle_gamma   90.00
#
_symmetry.space_group_name_H-M   'P 1'
#
loop_
_entity.id
_entity.type
_entity.pdbx_description
1 polymer ?
#
loop_
_entity_poly.entity_id
_entity_poly.type
_entity_poly.pdbx_seq_one_letter_code
_entity_poly.pdbx_strand_id
1 'polypeptide(L)'
;MRAKLEDHFRRLEFDASGQSALSQHRRSLEALGPHLSEMKSNRSCLSCSMFMPVKVFQCGHAICDVCVRRFGSSTPTAKHSFTLTCCVLCGCEQPKDCRVFQLTPPIAGIRALCIDGGGVRGVIPLMFLQHLEDELSGLGGTISECFDYVCGTSAGGLIAMGVFLMRWSPSECLRRFEELATTTFKLNEGNETLTWSQKLQRLFRVCLRDHHYNLSPIEKAFQAQSDSTTKMFNPLQTDTKVAVTTTSVRENVAGVISNYNYGPRLDATTYHHIRAAQPQHDMTITCTSAAPFFFKSKDVVQLDTFQDGGLRHNNPAWLAVWECETIWPERCHVFGVESSGVRLDHFISLGTGTNAPSTYQLDPHSPKLDRFFKRLRNSFEHHLNNEEQWNTFVRCVPTKLRSRCLCLNVPLPGGAPALDDVTAMTQLKTAASKSVERNAAVARARDTLFASLFYLEADAYNRMEDGTYKCSSTIYCRLALGFEERKRFYRTLLRKHAMFVVSSRAHPCVSSLPSGFPMYRRSMDLRLKSRKDDVHVYLSGVTSEPTPISRMPTQLDWLIEAQSLESPFRTIDSRCVEKQLPSTPLKRKVTFKV
;
A
#
# COMPACT_ATOMS: atom_id res chain seq x y z
N MET A 1 28.01 28.28 17.03
CA MET A 1 27.37 27.31 16.13
C MET A 1 26.80 27.96 14.88
N ARG A 2 25.86 28.92 15.02
CA ARG A 2 25.29 29.68 13.90
C ARG A 2 26.33 30.30 12.95
N ALA A 3 27.32 31.02 13.47
CA ALA A 3 28.37 31.60 12.64
C ALA A 3 29.21 30.55 11.87
N LYS A 4 29.41 29.35 12.45
CA LYS A 4 30.09 28.24 11.78
C LYS A 4 29.22 27.62 10.67
N LEU A 5 27.91 27.52 10.89
CA LEU A 5 26.95 27.09 9.88
C LEU A 5 26.83 28.10 8.75
N GLU A 6 26.72 29.39 9.06
CA GLU A 6 26.68 30.47 8.06
C GLU A 6 27.97 30.53 7.24
N ASP A 7 29.13 30.38 7.87
CA ASP A 7 30.43 30.30 7.19
C ASP A 7 30.58 29.02 6.35
N HIS A 8 30.00 27.90 6.80
CA HIS A 8 29.93 26.67 6.01
C HIS A 8 29.03 26.86 4.78
N PHE A 9 27.82 27.42 4.93
CA PHE A 9 26.92 27.68 3.81
C PHE A 9 27.48 28.71 2.83
N ARG A 10 28.18 29.75 3.30
CA ARG A 10 28.89 30.68 2.39
C ARG A 10 30.00 29.96 1.61
N ARG A 11 30.75 29.07 2.25
CA ARG A 11 31.74 28.25 1.54
C ARG A 11 31.11 27.33 0.48
N LEU A 12 29.87 26.89 0.69
CA LEU A 12 29.09 26.14 -0.31
C LEU A 12 28.57 27.02 -1.44
N GLU A 13 28.18 28.26 -1.13
CA GLU A 13 27.70 29.27 -2.10
C GLU A 13 28.83 29.78 -3.01
N PHE A 14 30.07 29.78 -2.51
CA PHE A 14 31.27 30.26 -3.21
C PHE A 14 32.32 29.16 -3.47
N ASP A 15 31.92 27.89 -3.54
CA ASP A 15 32.84 26.79 -3.87
C ASP A 15 33.46 27.03 -5.26
N ALA A 16 34.76 27.31 -5.29
CA ALA A 16 35.54 27.58 -6.49
C ALA A 16 35.56 26.41 -7.49
N SER A 17 35.16 25.20 -7.07
CA SER A 17 35.07 24.02 -7.94
C SER A 17 33.73 23.87 -8.67
N GLY A 18 32.72 24.70 -8.36
CA GLY A 18 31.40 24.66 -9.01
C GLY A 18 30.60 23.36 -8.78
N GLN A 19 30.93 22.58 -7.75
CA GLN A 19 30.28 21.29 -7.51
C GLN A 19 28.91 21.44 -6.87
N SER A 20 27.92 20.72 -7.40
CA SER A 20 26.55 20.72 -6.88
C SER A 20 26.48 20.27 -5.41
N ALA A 21 25.52 20.80 -4.64
CA ALA A 21 25.29 20.42 -3.24
C ALA A 21 25.12 18.89 -3.07
N LEU A 22 24.55 18.21 -4.07
CA LEU A 22 24.42 16.75 -4.09
C LEU A 22 25.79 16.05 -4.17
N SER A 23 26.70 16.54 -5.01
CA SER A 23 28.06 16.01 -5.15
C SER A 23 28.85 16.16 -3.86
N GLN A 24 28.69 17.29 -3.17
CA GLN A 24 29.34 17.52 -1.88
C GLN A 24 28.78 16.58 -0.79
N HIS A 25 27.46 16.42 -0.75
CA HIS A 25 26.80 15.50 0.18
C HIS A 25 27.23 14.04 -0.05
N ARG A 26 27.37 13.60 -1.31
CA ARG A 26 27.90 12.28 -1.65
C ARG A 26 29.32 12.08 -1.10
N ARG A 27 30.22 13.04 -1.31
CA ARG A 27 31.60 13.00 -0.77
C ARG A 27 31.62 12.91 0.75
N SER A 28 30.73 13.64 1.44
CA SER A 28 30.62 13.54 2.90
C SER A 28 30.16 12.15 3.37
N LEU A 29 29.19 11.54 2.69
CA LEU A 29 28.75 10.17 3.01
C LEU A 29 29.85 9.15 2.76
N GLU A 30 30.58 9.28 1.66
CA GLU A 30 31.73 8.40 1.33
C GLU A 30 32.84 8.52 2.38
N ALA A 31 33.18 9.74 2.82
CA ALA A 31 34.17 9.97 3.87
C ALA A 31 33.75 9.39 5.23
N LEU A 32 32.43 9.32 5.50
CA LEU A 32 31.87 8.71 6.71
C LEU A 32 31.57 7.21 6.56
N GLY A 33 31.80 6.64 5.37
CA GLY A 33 31.44 5.26 5.01
C GLY A 33 31.87 4.20 6.02
N PRO A 34 33.12 4.21 6.54
CA PRO A 34 33.56 3.23 7.54
C PRO A 34 32.77 3.25 8.85
N HIS A 35 32.23 4.40 9.25
CA HIS A 35 31.38 4.51 10.43
C HIS A 35 29.92 4.16 10.11
N LEU A 36 29.45 4.62 8.95
CA LEU A 36 28.08 4.38 8.50
C LEU A 36 27.82 2.90 8.17
N SER A 37 28.84 2.13 7.80
CA SER A 37 28.72 0.70 7.48
C SER A 37 28.29 -0.16 8.67
N GLU A 38 28.64 0.26 9.89
CA GLU A 38 28.32 -0.44 11.14
C GLU A 38 26.97 -0.01 11.73
N MET A 39 26.42 1.13 11.28
CA MET A 39 25.22 1.73 11.86
C MET A 39 23.98 1.47 11.02
N LYS A 40 23.01 0.76 11.61
CA LYS A 40 21.67 0.55 11.01
C LYS A 40 20.61 1.21 11.87
N SER A 41 19.69 1.92 11.23
CA SER A 41 18.56 2.57 11.90
C SER A 41 17.27 2.39 11.10
N ASN A 42 16.21 1.97 11.80
CA ASN A 42 14.85 1.96 11.27
C ASN A 42 14.09 3.27 11.56
N ARG A 43 14.66 4.17 12.37
CA ARG A 43 13.99 5.40 12.84
C ARG A 43 14.39 6.64 12.06
N SER A 44 15.64 6.70 11.61
CA SER A 44 16.18 7.88 10.93
C SER A 44 17.02 7.45 9.75
N CYS A 45 16.75 8.05 8.59
CA CYS A 45 17.55 7.84 7.39
C CYS A 45 18.93 8.45 7.62
N LEU A 46 19.95 7.62 7.85
CA LEU A 46 21.31 8.09 8.14
C LEU A 46 21.96 8.86 6.99
N SER A 47 21.38 8.78 5.78
CA SER A 47 21.85 9.54 4.63
C SER A 47 21.52 11.03 4.77
N CYS A 48 20.29 11.39 5.14
CA CYS A 48 19.87 12.79 5.25
C CYS A 48 19.67 13.28 6.68
N SER A 49 19.49 12.38 7.64
CA SER A 49 19.11 12.64 9.04
C SER A 49 17.80 13.42 9.23
N MET A 50 16.99 13.56 8.17
CA MET A 50 15.75 14.37 8.17
C MET A 50 14.48 13.53 8.15
N PHE A 51 14.48 12.42 7.40
CA PHE A 51 13.29 11.60 7.16
C PHE A 51 13.45 10.21 7.74
N MET A 52 12.34 9.52 7.96
CA MET A 52 12.36 8.10 8.31
C MET A 52 12.73 7.25 7.09
N PRO A 53 13.48 6.15 7.26
CA PRO A 53 13.85 5.29 6.17
C PRO A 53 12.68 4.38 5.77
N VAL A 54 12.46 4.22 4.47
CA VAL A 54 11.34 3.43 3.91
C VAL A 54 11.85 2.32 2.98
N LYS A 55 13.03 2.50 2.39
CA LYS A 55 13.64 1.55 1.45
C LYS A 55 14.84 0.88 2.09
N VAL A 56 14.82 -0.45 2.15
CA VAL A 56 15.90 -1.26 2.70
C VAL A 56 16.76 -1.80 1.56
N PHE A 57 18.07 -1.71 1.71
CA PHE A 57 19.08 -2.31 0.84
C PHE A 57 19.40 -3.73 1.30
N GLN A 58 19.95 -4.56 0.41
CA GLN A 58 20.36 -5.93 0.76
C GLN A 58 21.40 -6.02 1.89
N CYS A 59 22.26 -5.00 2.06
CA CYS A 59 23.20 -4.93 3.19
C CYS A 59 22.52 -4.63 4.55
N GLY A 60 21.20 -4.39 4.56
CA GLY A 60 20.39 -4.07 5.74
C GLY A 60 20.34 -2.59 6.11
N HIS A 61 21.03 -1.71 5.38
CA HIS A 61 20.83 -0.27 5.51
C HIS A 61 19.49 0.16 4.94
N ALA A 62 18.93 1.25 5.45
CA ALA A 62 17.67 1.78 4.95
C ALA A 62 17.73 3.31 4.76
N ILE A 63 17.06 3.81 3.72
CA ILE A 63 16.99 5.24 3.37
C ILE A 63 15.57 5.68 3.03
N CYS A 64 15.32 6.99 3.05
CA CYS A 64 14.04 7.58 2.68
C CYS A 64 13.90 7.77 1.15
N ASP A 65 12.66 7.93 0.68
CA ASP A 65 12.35 8.14 -0.74
C ASP A 65 13.03 9.39 -1.33
N VAL A 66 13.23 10.43 -0.51
CA VAL A 66 13.96 11.65 -0.92
C VAL A 66 15.42 11.32 -1.25
N CYS A 67 16.08 10.49 -0.43
CA CYS A 67 17.45 10.05 -0.72
C CYS A 67 17.51 9.15 -1.95
N VAL A 68 16.50 8.29 -2.18
CA VAL A 68 16.42 7.49 -3.41
C VAL A 68 16.38 8.39 -4.65
N ARG A 69 15.51 9.41 -4.66
CA ARG A 69 15.43 10.38 -5.77
C ARG A 69 16.71 11.17 -5.97
N ARG A 70 17.37 11.55 -4.88
CA ARG A 70 18.60 12.37 -4.90
C ARG A 70 19.79 11.60 -5.45
N PHE A 71 19.99 10.37 -5.00
CA PHE A 71 21.19 9.61 -5.32
C PHE A 71 21.03 8.64 -6.48
N GLY A 72 19.79 8.26 -6.80
CA GLY A 72 19.49 7.30 -7.86
C GLY A 72 19.44 7.93 -9.24
N SER A 73 19.82 7.15 -10.25
CA SER A 73 19.76 7.54 -11.65
C SER A 73 18.41 7.14 -12.26
N SER A 74 17.76 8.01 -13.04
CA SER A 74 16.48 7.71 -13.68
C SER A 74 16.56 6.50 -14.61
N THR A 75 15.46 5.75 -14.69
CA THR A 75 15.35 4.55 -15.55
C THR A 75 14.48 4.83 -16.78
N PRO A 76 14.65 4.07 -17.88
CA PRO A 76 13.80 4.18 -19.06
C PRO A 76 12.46 3.42 -18.93
N THR A 77 12.21 2.71 -17.83
CA THR A 77 11.02 1.87 -17.65
C THR A 77 9.82 2.64 -17.09
N ALA A 78 10.06 3.57 -16.14
CA ALA A 78 9.04 4.46 -15.60
C ALA A 78 9.65 5.78 -15.07
N LYS A 79 8.84 6.85 -15.08
CA LYS A 79 9.30 8.21 -14.74
C LYS A 79 9.82 8.33 -13.31
N HIS A 80 9.15 7.70 -12.36
CA HIS A 80 9.49 7.72 -10.93
C HIS A 80 10.22 6.45 -10.48
N SER A 81 11.04 5.87 -11.37
CA SER A 81 11.88 4.70 -11.08
C SER A 81 13.37 5.06 -11.15
N PHE A 82 14.11 4.72 -10.10
CA PHE A 82 15.49 5.15 -9.87
C PHE A 82 16.41 3.94 -9.62
N THR A 83 17.58 3.95 -10.25
CA THR A 83 18.62 2.92 -10.05
C THR A 83 19.65 3.37 -9.04
N LEU A 84 19.89 2.56 -8.02
CA LEU A 84 21.00 2.67 -7.07
C LEU A 84 21.81 1.38 -7.09
N THR A 85 22.98 1.41 -7.72
CA THR A 85 23.85 0.24 -7.87
C THR A 85 24.57 -0.14 -6.58
N CYS A 86 24.74 0.80 -5.65
CA CYS A 86 25.35 0.56 -4.36
C CYS A 86 24.57 1.25 -3.22
N CYS A 87 24.76 0.76 -2.00
CA CYS A 87 24.25 1.41 -0.82
C CYS A 87 24.97 2.75 -0.60
N VAL A 88 24.20 3.84 -0.48
CA VAL A 88 24.74 5.20 -0.28
C VAL A 88 25.42 5.41 1.07
N LEU A 89 25.29 4.46 2.01
CA LEU A 89 25.87 4.55 3.36
C LEU A 89 27.17 3.75 3.49
N CYS A 90 27.20 2.53 2.96
CA CYS A 90 28.32 1.59 3.16
C CYS A 90 29.04 1.18 1.87
N GLY A 91 28.58 1.64 0.71
CA GLY A 91 29.18 1.33 -0.59
C GLY A 91 28.94 -0.10 -1.11
N CYS A 92 28.30 -0.99 -0.35
CA CYS A 92 28.02 -2.36 -0.80
C CYS A 92 27.18 -2.38 -2.08
N GLU A 93 27.60 -3.16 -3.07
CA GLU A 93 26.90 -3.33 -4.34
C GLU A 93 25.56 -4.04 -4.14
N GLN A 94 24.52 -3.58 -4.85
CA GLN A 94 23.23 -4.24 -4.91
C GLN A 94 23.22 -5.29 -6.03
N PRO A 95 22.62 -6.47 -5.80
CA PRO A 95 22.32 -7.41 -6.87
C PRO A 95 21.56 -6.72 -8.02
N LYS A 96 21.76 -7.19 -9.26
CA LYS A 96 21.14 -6.59 -10.46
C LYS A 96 19.63 -6.48 -10.37
N ASP A 97 18.99 -7.42 -9.68
CA ASP A 97 17.55 -7.44 -9.53
C ASP A 97 17.07 -6.50 -8.43
N CYS A 98 17.93 -6.06 -7.49
CA CYS A 98 17.56 -5.26 -6.31
C CYS A 98 17.95 -3.78 -6.39
N ARG A 99 18.50 -3.33 -7.52
CA ARG A 99 19.02 -1.96 -7.68
C ARG A 99 18.00 -0.93 -8.16
N VAL A 100 16.80 -1.35 -8.58
CA VAL A 100 15.77 -0.45 -9.10
C VAL A 100 14.70 -0.22 -8.03
N PHE A 101 14.47 1.04 -7.70
CA PHE A 101 13.46 1.50 -6.75
C PHE A 101 12.38 2.26 -7.50
N GLN A 102 11.16 1.73 -7.50
CA GLN A 102 10.00 2.42 -8.01
C GLN A 102 9.35 3.20 -6.87
N LEU A 103 9.04 4.48 -7.12
CA LEU A 103 8.37 5.36 -6.16
C LEU A 103 6.99 5.74 -6.68
N THR A 104 6.03 5.92 -5.77
CA THR A 104 4.71 6.41 -6.11
C THR A 104 4.81 7.83 -6.67
N PRO A 105 4.23 8.10 -7.86
CA PRO A 105 4.28 9.43 -8.45
C PRO A 105 3.70 10.47 -7.49
N PRO A 106 4.36 11.63 -7.32
CA PRO A 106 3.93 12.65 -6.38
C PRO A 106 2.51 13.17 -6.59
N ILE A 107 2.01 13.08 -7.81
CA ILE A 107 0.70 13.65 -8.12
C ILE A 107 -0.38 12.61 -8.41
N ALA A 108 -0.04 11.33 -8.34
CA ALA A 108 -1.04 10.29 -8.48
C ALA A 108 -1.93 10.24 -7.23
N GLY A 109 -3.18 9.81 -7.42
CA GLY A 109 -4.06 9.45 -6.33
C GLY A 109 -3.63 8.12 -5.68
N ILE A 110 -4.10 7.92 -4.45
CA ILE A 110 -3.75 6.75 -3.65
C ILE A 110 -4.69 5.58 -3.99
N ARG A 111 -4.10 4.40 -4.20
CA ARG A 111 -4.80 3.14 -4.47
C ARG A 111 -4.64 2.23 -3.27
N ALA A 112 -5.72 1.95 -2.55
CA ALA A 112 -5.68 1.18 -1.30
C ALA A 112 -6.44 -0.14 -1.42
N LEU A 113 -5.90 -1.18 -0.78
CA LEU A 113 -6.50 -2.50 -0.64
C LEU A 113 -6.57 -2.88 0.84
N CYS A 114 -7.72 -3.39 1.29
CA CYS A 114 -7.81 -4.13 2.53
C CYS A 114 -8.29 -5.57 2.29
N ILE A 115 -7.74 -6.52 3.06
CA ILE A 115 -8.08 -7.94 2.95
C ILE A 115 -8.46 -8.46 4.33
N ASP A 116 -9.69 -8.96 4.42
CA ASP A 116 -10.28 -9.33 5.70
C ASP A 116 -9.70 -10.63 6.27
N GLY A 117 -9.78 -10.78 7.59
CA GLY A 117 -9.52 -12.05 8.26
C GLY A 117 -10.63 -13.07 8.04
N GLY A 118 -10.29 -14.37 8.09
CA GLY A 118 -11.28 -15.41 7.85
C GLY A 118 -10.80 -16.86 7.81
N GLY A 119 -9.56 -17.16 8.25
CA GLY A 119 -9.02 -18.52 8.23
C GLY A 119 -8.97 -19.09 6.81
N VAL A 120 -9.35 -20.36 6.62
CA VAL A 120 -9.41 -21.06 5.32
C VAL A 120 -10.23 -20.31 4.26
N ARG A 121 -11.14 -19.42 4.67
CA ARG A 121 -11.93 -18.58 3.76
C ARG A 121 -11.10 -17.53 3.00
N GLY A 122 -9.81 -17.39 3.33
CA GLY A 122 -8.84 -16.61 2.55
C GLY A 122 -8.71 -17.02 1.08
N VAL A 123 -9.21 -18.21 0.70
CA VAL A 123 -9.33 -18.58 -0.73
C VAL A 123 -10.27 -17.64 -1.52
N ILE A 124 -11.29 -17.05 -0.88
CA ILE A 124 -12.22 -16.12 -1.54
C ILE A 124 -11.50 -14.85 -2.05
N PRO A 125 -10.81 -14.05 -1.21
CA PRO A 125 -10.08 -12.88 -1.69
C PRO A 125 -9.00 -13.24 -2.72
N LEU A 126 -8.35 -14.41 -2.62
CA LEU A 126 -7.37 -14.87 -3.63
C LEU A 126 -8.02 -15.11 -5.00
N MET A 127 -9.23 -15.67 -5.05
CA MET A 127 -9.98 -15.84 -6.31
C MET A 127 -10.31 -14.49 -6.96
N PHE A 128 -10.68 -13.47 -6.17
CA PHE A 128 -10.88 -12.11 -6.69
C PHE A 128 -9.58 -11.51 -7.22
N LEU A 129 -8.47 -11.62 -6.48
CA LEU A 129 -7.16 -11.11 -6.91
C LEU A 129 -6.68 -11.80 -8.19
N GLN A 130 -6.86 -13.12 -8.30
CA GLN A 130 -6.51 -13.87 -9.49
C GLN A 130 -7.29 -13.39 -10.71
N HIS A 131 -8.61 -13.25 -10.60
CA HIS A 131 -9.43 -12.74 -11.69
C HIS A 131 -9.02 -11.32 -12.12
N LEU A 132 -8.78 -10.42 -11.15
CA LEU A 132 -8.35 -9.06 -11.46
C LEU A 132 -6.95 -9.02 -12.12
N GLU A 133 -6.03 -9.90 -11.72
CA GLU A 133 -4.73 -10.03 -12.38
C GLU A 133 -4.86 -10.57 -13.81
N ASP A 134 -5.72 -11.56 -14.04
CA ASP A 134 -5.99 -12.10 -15.38
C ASP A 134 -6.52 -11.03 -16.33
N GLU A 135 -7.42 -10.16 -15.86
CA GLU A 135 -7.90 -9.00 -16.63
C GLU A 135 -6.77 -8.01 -16.95
N LEU A 136 -5.85 -7.77 -16.00
CA LEU A 136 -4.71 -6.86 -16.14
C LEU A 136 -3.60 -7.40 -17.05
N SER A 137 -3.52 -8.71 -17.24
CA SER A 137 -2.44 -9.38 -18.00
C SER A 137 -2.20 -8.82 -19.41
N GLY A 138 -3.26 -8.29 -20.04
CA GLY A 138 -3.20 -7.63 -21.35
C GLY A 138 -2.39 -6.33 -21.35
N LEU A 139 -2.30 -5.64 -20.21
CA LEU A 139 -1.50 -4.42 -20.02
C LEU A 139 -0.07 -4.73 -19.52
N GLY A 140 0.24 -5.99 -19.21
CA GLY A 140 1.56 -6.41 -18.74
C GLY A 140 1.87 -6.03 -17.29
N GLY A 141 0.89 -5.54 -16.54
CA GLY A 141 1.04 -5.23 -15.10
C GLY A 141 0.53 -6.38 -14.23
N THR A 142 1.04 -6.42 -13.00
CA THR A 142 0.64 -7.36 -11.93
C THR A 142 -0.32 -6.70 -10.95
N ILE A 143 -1.13 -7.48 -10.23
CA ILE A 143 -2.04 -6.93 -9.22
C ILE A 143 -1.28 -6.17 -8.13
N SER A 144 -0.06 -6.62 -7.85
CA SER A 144 0.82 -6.05 -6.84
C SER A 144 1.41 -4.69 -7.21
N GLU A 145 1.29 -4.25 -8.47
CA GLU A 145 1.63 -2.89 -8.93
C GLU A 145 0.42 -1.94 -8.96
N CYS A 146 -0.79 -2.49 -8.73
CA CYS A 146 -2.03 -1.74 -8.81
C CYS A 146 -2.41 -1.05 -7.50
N PHE A 147 -1.67 -1.29 -6.41
CA PHE A 147 -1.94 -0.72 -5.08
C PHE A 147 -0.69 -0.05 -4.49
N ASP A 148 -0.92 1.11 -3.89
CA ASP A 148 0.09 1.87 -3.15
C ASP A 148 0.10 1.50 -1.67
N TYR A 149 -1.06 1.10 -1.16
CA TYR A 149 -1.23 0.66 0.22
C TYR A 149 -2.05 -0.63 0.28
N VAL A 150 -1.59 -1.59 1.08
CA VAL A 150 -2.28 -2.86 1.33
C VAL A 150 -2.26 -3.15 2.82
N CYS A 151 -3.43 -3.45 3.39
CA CYS A 151 -3.52 -3.93 4.76
C CYS A 151 -4.33 -5.22 4.87
N GLY A 152 -3.81 -6.20 5.59
CA GLY A 152 -4.48 -7.47 5.79
C GLY A 152 -4.60 -7.86 7.26
N THR A 153 -5.69 -8.53 7.61
CA THR A 153 -5.90 -9.12 8.94
C THR A 153 -5.86 -10.63 8.85
N SER A 154 -5.16 -11.31 9.78
CA SER A 154 -5.15 -12.78 9.86
C SER A 154 -4.77 -13.46 8.53
N ALA A 155 -5.62 -14.33 7.99
CA ALA A 155 -5.47 -14.90 6.65
C ALA A 155 -5.28 -13.83 5.55
N GLY A 156 -6.01 -12.70 5.62
CA GLY A 156 -5.82 -11.55 4.75
C GLY A 156 -4.43 -10.92 4.87
N GLY A 157 -3.85 -10.95 6.07
CA GLY A 157 -2.45 -10.56 6.30
C GLY A 157 -1.48 -11.48 5.57
N LEU A 158 -1.67 -12.81 5.63
CA LEU A 158 -0.85 -13.78 4.90
C LEU A 158 -0.93 -13.55 3.39
N ILE A 159 -2.12 -13.25 2.86
CA ILE A 159 -2.33 -12.93 1.44
C ILE A 159 -1.62 -11.63 1.07
N ALA A 160 -1.77 -10.58 1.90
CA ALA A 160 -1.10 -9.30 1.68
C ALA A 160 0.43 -9.48 1.62
N MET A 161 1.00 -10.27 2.52
CA MET A 161 2.43 -10.58 2.50
C MET A 161 2.82 -11.44 1.30
N GLY A 162 2.09 -12.53 1.00
CA GLY A 162 2.41 -13.41 -0.13
C GLY A 162 2.40 -12.68 -1.47
N VAL A 163 1.35 -11.91 -1.75
CA VAL A 163 1.18 -11.24 -3.06
C VAL A 163 2.01 -9.96 -3.17
N PHE A 164 2.07 -9.13 -2.11
CA PHE A 164 2.65 -7.79 -2.21
C PHE A 164 4.05 -7.67 -1.63
N LEU A 165 4.40 -8.49 -0.63
CA LEU A 165 5.74 -8.48 -0.02
C LEU A 165 6.65 -9.53 -0.68
N MET A 166 6.17 -10.77 -0.84
CA MET A 166 6.92 -11.88 -1.45
C MET A 166 6.74 -11.94 -2.98
N ARG A 167 5.85 -11.11 -3.55
CA ARG A 167 5.63 -10.98 -5.00
C ARG A 167 5.17 -12.28 -5.68
N TRP A 168 4.47 -13.17 -4.97
CA TRP A 168 3.83 -14.32 -5.58
C TRP A 168 2.66 -13.85 -6.46
N SER A 169 2.43 -14.50 -7.60
CA SER A 169 1.17 -14.29 -8.34
C SER A 169 0.00 -14.74 -7.45
N PRO A 170 -1.22 -14.19 -7.62
CA PRO A 170 -2.38 -14.64 -6.87
C PRO A 170 -2.66 -16.14 -7.02
N SER A 171 -2.39 -16.71 -8.20
CA SER A 171 -2.51 -18.15 -8.45
C SER A 171 -1.51 -18.98 -7.64
N GLU A 172 -0.25 -18.55 -7.58
CA GLU A 172 0.77 -19.20 -6.75
C GLU A 172 0.48 -19.01 -5.26
N CYS A 173 0.03 -17.82 -4.86
CA CYS A 173 -0.37 -17.54 -3.49
C CYS A 173 -1.56 -18.40 -3.06
N LEU A 174 -2.55 -18.62 -3.94
CA LEU A 174 -3.68 -19.52 -3.72
C LEU A 174 -3.20 -20.95 -3.47
N ARG A 175 -2.37 -21.50 -4.36
CA ARG A 175 -1.82 -22.86 -4.21
C ARG A 175 -1.07 -23.03 -2.88
N ARG A 176 -0.17 -22.09 -2.56
CA ARG A 176 0.57 -22.10 -1.28
C ARG A 176 -0.34 -21.96 -0.07
N PHE A 177 -1.38 -21.13 -0.17
CA PHE A 177 -2.35 -20.94 0.89
C PHE A 177 -3.14 -22.22 1.17
N GLU A 178 -3.56 -22.95 0.14
CA GLU A 178 -4.25 -24.24 0.27
C GLU A 178 -3.36 -25.31 0.90
N GLU A 179 -2.10 -25.40 0.45
CA GLU A 179 -1.10 -26.30 1.04
C GLU A 179 -0.85 -25.96 2.51
N LEU A 180 -0.72 -24.67 2.83
CA LEU A 180 -0.51 -24.18 4.18
C LEU A 180 -1.72 -24.47 5.08
N ALA A 181 -2.92 -24.14 4.64
CA ALA A 181 -4.17 -24.40 5.38
C ALA A 181 -4.34 -25.89 5.65
N THR A 182 -4.15 -26.71 4.62
CA THR A 182 -4.20 -28.16 4.72
C THR A 182 -3.17 -28.68 5.75
N THR A 183 -1.92 -28.20 5.71
CA THR A 183 -0.86 -28.66 6.61
C THR A 183 -1.08 -28.19 8.05
N THR A 184 -1.60 -26.98 8.23
CA THR A 184 -1.81 -26.35 9.54
C THR A 184 -3.00 -26.97 10.28
N PHE A 185 -4.09 -27.27 9.56
CA PHE A 185 -5.34 -27.75 10.16
C PHE A 185 -5.54 -29.28 10.07
N LYS A 186 -4.62 -30.03 9.45
CA LYS A 186 -4.65 -31.51 9.32
C LYS A 186 -4.58 -32.32 10.62
N LEU A 187 -4.39 -31.68 11.79
CA LEU A 187 -4.19 -32.37 13.07
C LEU A 187 -5.44 -33.07 13.66
N ASN A 188 -6.51 -33.32 12.88
CA ASN A 188 -7.78 -33.85 13.39
C ASN A 188 -8.42 -35.00 12.58
N GLU A 189 -7.67 -35.76 11.78
CA GLU A 189 -8.17 -37.02 11.17
C GLU A 189 -8.26 -38.21 12.16
N GLY A 190 -8.67 -37.96 13.41
CA GLY A 190 -8.85 -39.01 14.44
C GLY A 190 -9.95 -38.74 15.45
N ASN A 191 -10.90 -37.84 15.14
CA ASN A 191 -11.87 -37.32 16.12
C ASN A 191 -13.17 -38.11 16.28
N GLU A 192 -13.48 -39.07 15.43
CA GLU A 192 -14.76 -39.80 15.52
C GLU A 192 -14.73 -40.95 16.54
N THR A 193 -13.55 -41.35 17.05
CA THR A 193 -13.37 -42.50 17.95
C THR A 193 -12.95 -42.14 19.39
N LEU A 194 -12.99 -40.86 19.78
CA LEU A 194 -12.50 -40.42 21.11
C LEU A 194 -13.59 -40.43 22.20
N THR A 195 -13.25 -41.00 23.36
CA THR A 195 -14.11 -41.08 24.56
C THR A 195 -14.27 -39.72 25.26
N TRP A 196 -15.33 -39.56 26.07
CA TRP A 196 -15.65 -38.29 26.75
C TRP A 196 -14.55 -37.79 27.70
N SER A 197 -13.83 -38.70 28.35
CA SER A 197 -12.67 -38.38 29.20
C SER A 197 -11.48 -37.84 28.40
N GLN A 198 -11.24 -38.36 27.19
CA GLN A 198 -10.20 -37.85 26.28
C GLN A 198 -10.58 -36.48 25.72
N LYS A 199 -11.86 -36.22 25.43
CA LYS A 199 -12.36 -34.89 25.06
C LYS A 199 -12.16 -33.87 26.19
N LEU A 200 -12.48 -34.25 27.43
CA LEU A 200 -12.28 -33.39 28.60
C LEU A 200 -10.80 -33.13 28.90
N GLN A 201 -9.95 -34.16 28.82
CA GLN A 201 -8.50 -34.03 28.95
C GLN A 201 -7.90 -33.15 27.85
N ARG A 202 -8.44 -33.19 26.64
CA ARG A 202 -7.99 -32.35 25.53
C ARG A 202 -8.44 -30.90 25.72
N LEU A 203 -9.66 -30.67 26.21
CA LEU A 203 -10.14 -29.34 26.62
C LEU A 203 -9.25 -28.77 27.74
N PHE A 204 -8.93 -29.57 28.75
CA PHE A 204 -7.97 -29.22 29.80
C PHE A 204 -6.57 -28.93 29.24
N ARG A 205 -6.07 -29.73 28.28
CA ARG A 205 -4.78 -29.47 27.62
C ARG A 205 -4.79 -28.22 26.77
N VAL A 206 -5.90 -27.86 26.12
CA VAL A 206 -6.04 -26.60 25.38
C VAL A 206 -6.04 -25.43 26.34
N CYS A 207 -6.78 -25.51 27.45
CA CYS A 207 -6.75 -24.52 28.53
C CYS A 207 -5.35 -24.36 29.16
N LEU A 208 -4.55 -25.44 29.21
CA LEU A 208 -3.19 -25.42 29.75
C LEU A 208 -2.10 -25.04 28.72
N ARG A 209 -2.29 -25.35 27.43
CA ARG A 209 -1.32 -25.07 26.36
C ARG A 209 -1.59 -23.77 25.60
N ASP A 210 -2.76 -23.17 25.77
CA ASP A 210 -3.14 -21.87 25.21
C ASP A 210 -3.26 -21.83 23.66
N HIS A 211 -3.35 -22.99 22.99
CA HIS A 211 -3.56 -23.10 21.54
C HIS A 211 -3.97 -24.51 21.05
N HIS A 212 -4.61 -24.59 19.87
CA HIS A 212 -4.98 -25.83 19.18
C HIS A 212 -3.99 -26.25 18.08
N TYR A 213 -3.29 -25.31 17.44
CA TYR A 213 -2.44 -25.51 16.25
C TYR A 213 -1.07 -24.83 16.40
N ASN A 214 -0.05 -25.39 15.75
CA ASN A 214 1.32 -24.87 15.78
C ASN A 214 1.55 -23.86 14.63
N LEU A 215 2.23 -22.74 14.89
CA LEU A 215 2.53 -21.69 13.90
C LEU A 215 3.69 -22.03 12.95
N SER A 216 4.49 -23.07 13.25
CA SER A 216 5.66 -23.46 12.47
C SER A 216 5.42 -23.74 10.98
N PRO A 217 4.27 -24.27 10.51
CA PRO A 217 4.01 -24.39 9.07
C PRO A 217 3.93 -23.03 8.38
N ILE A 218 3.31 -22.04 9.03
CA ILE A 218 3.22 -20.66 8.52
C ILE A 218 4.63 -20.06 8.48
N GLU A 219 5.43 -20.24 9.53
CA GLU A 219 6.82 -19.75 9.55
C GLU A 219 7.65 -20.36 8.42
N LYS A 220 7.56 -21.68 8.22
CA LYS A 220 8.28 -22.38 7.15
C LYS A 220 7.86 -21.94 5.75
N ALA A 221 6.57 -21.71 5.52
CA ALA A 221 6.04 -21.29 4.22
C ALA A 221 6.62 -19.94 3.75
N PHE A 222 6.96 -19.06 4.69
CA PHE A 222 7.55 -17.74 4.40
C PHE A 222 9.08 -17.67 4.64
N GLN A 223 9.69 -18.72 5.19
CA GLN A 223 11.15 -18.86 5.35
C GLN A 223 11.81 -19.47 4.11
N ALA A 224 11.12 -20.29 3.33
CA ALA A 224 11.71 -21.10 2.25
C ALA A 224 12.32 -20.32 1.05
N GLN A 225 12.37 -18.99 1.08
CA GLN A 225 12.94 -18.14 0.02
C GLN A 225 14.23 -17.38 0.43
N SER A 226 14.68 -17.48 1.68
CA SER A 226 15.93 -16.86 2.14
C SER A 226 16.56 -17.70 3.27
N ASP A 227 17.89 -17.75 3.33
CA ASP A 227 18.64 -18.38 4.44
C ASP A 227 18.38 -17.71 5.81
N SER A 228 17.61 -16.61 5.84
CA SER A 228 17.25 -15.86 7.03
C SER A 228 15.74 -15.65 7.16
N THR A 229 15.25 -15.52 8.40
CA THR A 229 13.82 -15.29 8.66
C THR A 229 13.39 -13.93 8.10
N THR A 230 12.51 -13.94 7.09
CA THR A 230 11.99 -12.72 6.45
C THR A 230 11.33 -11.80 7.48
N LYS A 231 11.89 -10.59 7.63
CA LYS A 231 11.35 -9.52 8.45
C LYS A 231 10.29 -8.73 7.68
N MET A 232 9.39 -8.05 8.39
CA MET A 232 8.37 -7.21 7.74
C MET A 232 9.02 -6.00 7.03
N PHE A 233 10.03 -5.39 7.64
CA PHE A 233 10.81 -4.33 7.01
C PHE A 233 11.97 -4.90 6.22
N ASN A 234 11.73 -5.16 4.94
CA ASN A 234 12.67 -5.85 4.07
C ASN A 234 12.94 -5.06 2.78
N PRO A 235 13.95 -5.48 1.99
CA PRO A 235 14.19 -4.91 0.68
C PRO A 235 13.03 -5.16 -0.30
N LEU A 236 12.09 -4.21 -0.37
CA LEU A 236 11.05 -4.19 -1.39
C LEU A 236 11.36 -3.13 -2.46
N GLN A 237 11.36 -3.55 -3.72
CA GLN A 237 11.68 -2.70 -4.88
C GLN A 237 10.53 -1.77 -5.26
N THR A 238 9.29 -2.24 -5.11
CA THR A 238 8.09 -1.44 -5.37
C THR A 238 7.80 -0.50 -4.20
N ASP A 239 6.99 0.53 -4.46
CA ASP A 239 6.59 1.48 -3.41
C ASP A 239 5.38 1.07 -2.58
N THR A 240 4.90 -0.15 -2.78
CA THR A 240 3.72 -0.66 -2.09
C THR A 240 3.98 -0.75 -0.58
N LYS A 241 3.16 -0.02 0.15
CA LYS A 241 3.13 0.03 1.61
C LYS A 241 2.27 -1.14 2.09
N VAL A 242 2.90 -2.17 2.63
CA VAL A 242 2.23 -3.38 3.10
C VAL A 242 2.18 -3.36 4.62
N ALA A 243 0.98 -3.56 5.16
CA ALA A 243 0.67 -3.58 6.57
C ALA A 243 -0.12 -4.84 6.93
N VAL A 244 0.06 -5.33 8.15
CA VAL A 244 -0.76 -6.38 8.73
C VAL A 244 -1.18 -5.99 10.14
N THR A 245 -2.40 -6.33 10.51
CA THR A 245 -2.95 -5.97 11.82
C THR A 245 -2.53 -6.99 12.88
N THR A 246 -2.44 -6.54 14.12
CA THR A 246 -2.25 -7.37 15.30
C THR A 246 -2.93 -6.72 16.51
N THR A 247 -3.02 -7.45 17.62
CA THR A 247 -3.55 -6.94 18.89
C THR A 247 -2.55 -7.25 20.00
N SER A 248 -2.23 -6.28 20.86
CA SER A 248 -1.38 -6.55 22.04
C SER A 248 -2.13 -7.47 23.02
N VAL A 249 -1.47 -8.49 23.56
CA VAL A 249 -2.11 -9.38 24.55
C VAL A 249 -2.37 -8.64 25.87
N ARG A 250 -1.43 -7.81 26.32
CA ARG A 250 -1.49 -7.16 27.63
C ARG A 250 -2.63 -6.15 27.75
N GLU A 251 -2.69 -5.19 26.83
CA GLU A 251 -3.61 -4.04 26.91
C GLU A 251 -4.78 -4.14 25.91
N ASN A 252 -4.83 -5.21 25.11
CA ASN A 252 -5.81 -5.39 24.04
C ASN A 252 -5.87 -4.20 23.05
N VAL A 253 -4.74 -3.53 22.78
CA VAL A 253 -4.66 -2.39 21.86
C VAL A 253 -4.36 -2.88 20.45
N ALA A 254 -5.00 -2.25 19.45
CA ALA A 254 -4.76 -2.54 18.05
C ALA A 254 -3.35 -2.11 17.62
N GLY A 255 -2.74 -2.88 16.74
CA GLY A 255 -1.40 -2.64 16.22
C GLY A 255 -1.30 -2.88 14.72
N VAL A 256 -0.41 -2.14 14.07
CA VAL A 256 -0.03 -2.32 12.67
C VAL A 256 1.44 -2.65 12.60
N ILE A 257 1.75 -3.76 11.93
CA ILE A 257 3.10 -4.18 11.58
C ILE A 257 3.26 -3.91 10.09
N SER A 258 4.33 -3.25 9.65
CA SER A 258 4.43 -2.84 8.24
C SER A 258 5.85 -2.90 7.65
N ASN A 259 5.96 -2.76 6.33
CA ASN A 259 7.21 -2.67 5.59
C ASN A 259 7.69 -1.21 5.38
N TYR A 260 7.16 -0.24 6.13
CA TYR A 260 7.47 1.18 5.98
C TYR A 260 7.62 1.88 7.32
N ASN A 261 8.20 3.08 7.31
CA ASN A 261 8.28 3.95 8.50
C ASN A 261 7.83 5.37 8.14
N TYR A 262 6.93 5.90 8.96
CA TYR A 262 6.45 7.29 8.90
C TYR A 262 6.24 7.79 10.32
N GLY A 263 6.13 9.12 10.47
CA GLY A 263 6.06 9.82 11.75
C GLY A 263 5.02 9.29 12.75
N PRO A 264 5.03 9.78 14.00
CA PRO A 264 4.12 9.31 15.03
C PRO A 264 2.66 9.40 14.55
N ARG A 265 1.85 8.39 14.89
CA ARG A 265 0.42 8.40 14.57
C ARG A 265 -0.27 9.47 15.41
N LEU A 266 -1.17 10.22 14.77
CA LEU A 266 -1.86 11.36 15.36
C LEU A 266 -2.56 11.00 16.67
N ASP A 267 -3.06 9.76 16.75
CA ASP A 267 -3.67 9.20 17.94
C ASP A 267 -3.02 7.86 18.30
N ALA A 268 -1.93 7.92 19.06
CA ALA A 268 -1.26 6.75 19.59
C ALA A 268 -2.09 6.01 20.66
N THR A 269 -3.30 6.47 21.01
CA THR A 269 -4.18 5.78 21.96
C THR A 269 -5.14 4.80 21.27
N THR A 270 -5.48 5.04 20.00
CA THR A 270 -6.41 4.18 19.24
C THR A 270 -5.70 2.95 18.65
N TYR A 271 -4.48 3.12 18.12
CA TYR A 271 -3.65 2.01 17.65
C TYR A 271 -2.16 2.38 17.64
N HIS A 272 -1.29 1.36 17.56
CA HIS A 272 0.16 1.54 17.50
C HIS A 272 0.75 1.06 16.18
N HIS A 273 1.69 1.84 15.61
CA HIS A 273 2.62 1.32 14.60
C HIS A 273 3.76 0.61 15.31
N ILE A 274 3.87 -0.70 15.11
CA ILE A 274 4.82 -1.55 15.82
C ILE A 274 6.08 -1.71 14.97
N ARG A 275 7.19 -1.24 15.52
CA ARG A 275 8.51 -1.34 14.88
C ARG A 275 9.62 -1.42 15.92
N ALA A 276 10.48 -2.43 15.81
CA ALA A 276 11.69 -2.46 16.61
C ALA A 276 12.68 -1.37 16.15
N ALA A 277 13.34 -0.74 17.11
CA ALA A 277 14.37 0.26 16.83
C ALA A 277 15.55 -0.32 16.04
N GLN A 278 15.93 -1.57 16.38
CA GLN A 278 17.01 -2.30 15.75
C GLN A 278 16.47 -3.36 14.78
N PRO A 279 17.03 -3.48 13.55
CA PRO A 279 16.54 -4.43 12.54
C PRO A 279 16.50 -5.90 13.00
N GLN A 280 17.47 -6.35 13.80
CA GLN A 280 17.54 -7.73 14.27
C GLN A 280 16.33 -8.15 15.13
N HIS A 281 15.78 -7.21 15.91
CA HIS A 281 14.63 -7.45 16.80
C HIS A 281 13.29 -7.16 16.12
N ASP A 282 13.30 -6.80 14.83
CA ASP A 282 12.07 -6.44 14.13
C ASP A 282 11.15 -7.64 13.90
N MET A 283 9.87 -7.33 13.69
CA MET A 283 8.81 -8.32 13.61
C MET A 283 8.93 -9.21 12.38
N THR A 284 8.48 -10.45 12.57
CA THR A 284 8.39 -11.46 11.50
C THR A 284 6.95 -11.56 11.01
N ILE A 285 6.80 -12.17 9.83
CA ILE A 285 5.56 -12.29 9.07
C ILE A 285 4.43 -12.98 9.86
N THR A 286 4.70 -13.80 10.88
CA THR A 286 3.66 -14.66 11.49
C THR A 286 2.84 -14.06 12.64
N CYS A 287 3.11 -12.82 13.06
CA CYS A 287 2.41 -12.21 14.20
C CYS A 287 0.92 -11.90 13.95
N THR A 288 0.49 -11.75 12.69
CA THR A 288 -0.89 -11.36 12.34
C THR A 288 -1.91 -12.50 12.41
N SER A 289 -1.48 -13.76 12.34
CA SER A 289 -2.38 -14.93 12.21
C SER A 289 -2.50 -15.76 13.50
N ALA A 290 -2.03 -15.23 14.63
CA ALA A 290 -2.08 -15.90 15.92
C ALA A 290 -3.48 -15.79 16.57
N ALA A 291 -4.50 -16.38 15.92
CA ALA A 291 -5.90 -16.29 16.36
C ALA A 291 -6.09 -17.00 17.70
N PRO A 292 -6.68 -16.34 18.72
CA PRO A 292 -7.00 -16.99 19.98
C PRO A 292 -7.86 -18.23 19.77
N PHE A 293 -7.71 -19.23 20.63
CA PHE A 293 -8.22 -20.60 20.46
C PHE A 293 -7.51 -21.41 19.38
N PHE A 294 -7.04 -20.81 18.28
CA PHE A 294 -6.36 -21.56 17.21
C PHE A 294 -4.85 -21.65 17.47
N PHE A 295 -4.18 -20.53 17.72
CA PHE A 295 -2.72 -20.43 17.77
C PHE A 295 -2.26 -19.71 19.04
N LYS A 296 -1.01 -19.99 19.45
CA LYS A 296 -0.40 -19.34 20.60
C LYS A 296 -0.06 -17.89 20.26
N SER A 297 -0.24 -16.96 21.20
CA SER A 297 0.27 -15.60 21.05
C SER A 297 1.79 -15.60 20.80
N LYS A 298 2.26 -14.61 20.04
CA LYS A 298 3.66 -14.49 19.66
C LYS A 298 4.35 -13.42 20.49
N ASP A 299 5.30 -13.86 21.30
CA ASP A 299 6.19 -12.96 22.02
C ASP A 299 7.30 -12.44 21.10
N VAL A 300 7.46 -11.12 21.04
CA VAL A 300 8.51 -10.48 20.25
C VAL A 300 9.45 -9.72 21.18
N VAL A 301 10.67 -10.23 21.28
CA VAL A 301 11.74 -9.70 22.13
C VAL A 301 11.91 -8.20 21.92
N GLN A 302 11.94 -7.43 23.03
CA GLN A 302 12.03 -5.96 23.07
C GLN A 302 10.82 -5.18 22.52
N LEU A 303 9.71 -5.85 22.19
CA LEU A 303 8.46 -5.20 21.80
C LEU A 303 7.35 -5.55 22.80
N ASP A 304 6.56 -6.59 22.52
CA ASP A 304 5.46 -7.07 23.35
C ASP A 304 5.03 -8.46 22.89
N THR A 305 4.02 -9.03 23.54
CA THR A 305 3.31 -10.21 23.09
C THR A 305 2.07 -9.83 22.27
N PHE A 306 1.97 -10.43 21.08
CA PHE A 306 0.98 -10.10 20.06
C PHE A 306 0.09 -11.29 19.69
N GLN A 307 -1.15 -11.00 19.29
CA GLN A 307 -2.12 -11.97 18.80
C GLN A 307 -2.85 -11.43 17.56
N ASP A 308 -3.78 -12.22 17.01
CA ASP A 308 -4.50 -11.87 15.77
C ASP A 308 -5.20 -10.50 15.87
N GLY A 309 -5.10 -9.74 14.78
CA GLY A 309 -5.75 -8.44 14.65
C GLY A 309 -7.26 -8.50 14.51
N GLY A 310 -7.83 -9.68 14.19
CA GLY A 310 -9.26 -9.92 14.05
C GLY A 310 -10.05 -9.69 15.34
N LEU A 311 -9.38 -9.62 16.49
CA LEU A 311 -9.99 -9.22 17.76
C LEU A 311 -10.45 -7.76 17.79
N ARG A 312 -9.79 -6.88 17.03
CA ARG A 312 -10.11 -5.44 16.99
C ARG A 312 -10.55 -4.98 15.61
N HIS A 313 -9.86 -5.42 14.57
CA HIS A 313 -10.06 -4.98 13.19
C HIS A 313 -9.99 -6.15 12.22
N ASN A 314 -11.01 -7.02 12.21
CA ASN A 314 -11.06 -8.15 11.28
C ASN A 314 -11.23 -7.70 9.82
N ASN A 315 -11.93 -6.58 9.60
CA ASN A 315 -11.84 -5.79 8.37
C ASN A 315 -10.93 -4.57 8.67
N PRO A 316 -9.75 -4.46 8.05
CA PRO A 316 -8.79 -3.42 8.42
C PRO A 316 -9.03 -2.07 7.75
N ALA A 317 -10.24 -1.78 7.26
CA ALA A 317 -10.50 -0.56 6.47
C ALA A 317 -10.18 0.74 7.23
N TRP A 318 -10.53 0.83 8.51
CA TRP A 318 -10.23 1.98 9.35
C TRP A 318 -8.73 2.23 9.50
N LEU A 319 -7.98 1.19 9.92
CA LEU A 319 -6.52 1.26 10.05
C LEU A 319 -5.87 1.62 8.71
N ALA A 320 -6.36 1.06 7.60
CA ALA A 320 -5.84 1.35 6.28
C ALA A 320 -5.97 2.82 5.90
N VAL A 321 -7.14 3.44 6.14
CA VAL A 321 -7.33 4.86 5.89
C VAL A 321 -6.42 5.71 6.79
N TRP A 322 -6.38 5.47 8.09
CA TRP A 322 -5.55 6.24 9.01
C TRP A 322 -4.05 6.16 8.66
N GLU A 323 -3.58 4.98 8.25
CA GLU A 323 -2.23 4.81 7.74
C GLU A 323 -2.03 5.58 6.42
N CYS A 324 -2.96 5.52 5.47
CA CYS A 324 -2.85 6.30 4.23
C CYS A 324 -2.78 7.81 4.48
N GLU A 325 -3.58 8.33 5.43
CA GLU A 325 -3.54 9.74 5.83
C GLU A 325 -2.21 10.12 6.51
N THR A 326 -1.63 9.20 7.28
CA THR A 326 -0.31 9.43 7.89
C THR A 326 0.83 9.38 6.87
N ILE A 327 0.77 8.46 5.91
CA ILE A 327 1.80 8.24 4.90
C ILE A 327 1.77 9.37 3.85
N TRP A 328 0.57 9.81 3.45
CA TRP A 328 0.37 10.81 2.40
C TRP A 328 -0.58 11.93 2.85
N PRO A 329 -0.21 12.73 3.87
CA PRO A 329 -1.08 13.77 4.40
C PRO A 329 -1.53 14.75 3.30
N GLU A 330 -0.61 15.23 2.46
CA GLU A 330 -0.95 16.20 1.40
C GLU A 330 -1.86 15.65 0.26
N ARG A 331 -2.23 14.37 0.28
CA ARG A 331 -2.93 13.71 -0.84
C ARG A 331 -4.06 12.77 -0.41
N CYS A 332 -4.03 12.28 0.82
CA CYS A 332 -4.99 11.34 1.37
C CYS A 332 -5.54 11.88 2.70
N HIS A 333 -6.80 12.32 2.68
CA HIS A 333 -7.57 12.74 3.85
C HIS A 333 -9.03 12.36 3.62
N VAL A 334 -9.40 11.11 3.89
CA VAL A 334 -10.74 10.58 3.63
C VAL A 334 -11.80 11.25 4.51
N PHE A 335 -11.45 11.58 5.76
CA PHE A 335 -12.40 12.12 6.75
C PHE A 335 -12.19 13.63 7.06
N GLY A 336 -11.33 14.32 6.30
CA GLY A 336 -11.04 15.74 6.51
C GLY A 336 -12.16 16.71 6.07
N VAL A 337 -12.23 17.87 6.73
CA VAL A 337 -13.29 18.89 6.56
C VAL A 337 -13.10 19.75 5.29
N GLU A 338 -11.86 19.90 4.80
CA GLU A 338 -11.58 20.73 3.61
C GLU A 338 -11.59 19.93 2.30
N SER A 339 -12.38 20.42 1.35
CA SER A 339 -12.84 19.67 0.17
C SER A 339 -11.97 19.78 -1.08
N SER A 340 -10.89 20.56 -1.06
CA SER A 340 -10.21 21.03 -2.28
C SER A 340 -9.03 20.18 -2.77
N GLY A 341 -8.45 19.26 -1.98
CA GLY A 341 -7.20 18.57 -2.38
C GLY A 341 -7.19 17.03 -2.38
N VAL A 342 -8.23 16.38 -1.86
CA VAL A 342 -8.23 14.95 -1.49
C VAL A 342 -8.61 14.04 -2.65
N ARG A 343 -7.79 13.04 -3.01
CA ARG A 343 -8.15 12.02 -4.02
C ARG A 343 -7.51 10.65 -3.76
N LEU A 344 -8.24 9.83 -3.02
CA LEU A 344 -8.20 8.37 -3.14
C LEU A 344 -8.69 7.99 -4.55
N ASP A 345 -7.94 7.20 -5.31
CA ASP A 345 -8.38 6.71 -6.63
C ASP A 345 -9.39 5.59 -6.47
N HIS A 346 -9.05 4.61 -5.64
CA HIS A 346 -9.96 3.56 -5.22
C HIS A 346 -9.51 2.98 -3.87
N PHE A 347 -10.47 2.49 -3.12
CA PHE A 347 -10.28 1.72 -1.91
C PHE A 347 -11.06 0.42 -2.05
N ILE A 348 -10.36 -0.69 -2.23
CA ILE A 348 -10.97 -2.00 -2.44
C ILE A 348 -10.86 -2.81 -1.16
N SER A 349 -11.98 -3.32 -0.66
CA SER A 349 -12.04 -4.27 0.45
C SER A 349 -12.40 -5.66 -0.09
N LEU A 350 -11.58 -6.66 0.25
CA LEU A 350 -11.83 -8.05 -0.12
C LEU A 350 -12.27 -8.82 1.12
N GLY A 351 -13.52 -9.28 1.09
CA GLY A 351 -14.10 -10.05 2.18
C GLY A 351 -13.87 -11.56 2.07
N THR A 352 -14.04 -12.24 3.20
CA THR A 352 -13.90 -13.70 3.36
C THR A 352 -15.24 -14.42 3.45
N GLY A 353 -16.27 -13.86 2.80
CA GLY A 353 -17.63 -14.38 2.77
C GLY A 353 -18.52 -13.79 3.87
N THR A 354 -19.81 -13.63 3.58
CA THR A 354 -20.81 -13.11 4.53
C THR A 354 -21.93 -14.09 4.77
N ASN A 355 -22.36 -14.15 6.03
CA ASN A 355 -23.56 -14.87 6.40
C ASN A 355 -24.80 -14.12 5.92
N ALA A 356 -25.92 -14.82 5.79
CA ALA A 356 -27.20 -14.15 5.62
C ALA A 356 -27.41 -13.15 6.77
N PRO A 357 -27.93 -11.93 6.49
CA PRO A 357 -28.15 -10.94 7.52
C PRO A 357 -29.11 -11.49 8.57
N SER A 358 -28.61 -11.62 9.81
CA SER A 358 -29.48 -11.96 10.94
C SER A 358 -30.18 -10.70 11.41
N THR A 359 -31.51 -10.70 11.37
CA THR A 359 -32.30 -9.62 11.96
C THR A 359 -32.28 -9.81 13.46
N TYR A 360 -31.91 -8.77 14.22
CA TYR A 360 -32.03 -8.81 15.67
C TYR A 360 -33.50 -9.04 16.05
N GLN A 361 -33.78 -10.14 16.74
CA GLN A 361 -35.10 -10.45 17.27
C GLN A 361 -35.07 -10.24 18.79
N LEU A 362 -36.02 -9.45 19.28
CA LEU A 362 -36.25 -9.26 20.71
C LEU A 362 -36.94 -10.51 21.26
N ASP A 363 -36.16 -11.41 21.84
CA ASP A 363 -36.66 -12.64 22.46
C ASP A 363 -36.57 -12.60 24.01
N PRO A 364 -37.45 -13.32 24.74
CA PRO A 364 -37.33 -13.47 26.19
C PRO A 364 -36.01 -14.13 26.60
N HIS A 365 -35.52 -13.79 27.80
CA HIS A 365 -34.29 -14.37 28.38
C HIS A 365 -34.31 -15.91 28.32
N SER A 366 -33.24 -16.49 27.78
CA SER A 366 -33.09 -17.94 27.64
C SER A 366 -31.87 -18.44 28.41
N PRO A 367 -32.08 -19.19 29.52
CA PRO A 367 -30.98 -19.76 30.32
C PRO A 367 -30.04 -20.73 29.56
N LYS A 368 -30.45 -21.17 28.36
CA LYS A 368 -29.64 -22.00 27.46
C LYS A 368 -28.86 -21.19 26.44
N LEU A 369 -29.42 -20.08 25.94
CA LEU A 369 -28.79 -19.22 24.93
C LEU A 369 -27.87 -18.17 25.56
N ASP A 370 -28.18 -17.73 26.79
CA ASP A 370 -27.51 -16.61 27.49
C ASP A 370 -26.38 -17.06 28.43
N ARG A 371 -25.93 -18.31 28.28
CA ARG A 371 -24.84 -18.87 29.10
C ARG A 371 -23.51 -18.17 28.83
N PHE A 372 -22.70 -18.02 29.88
CA PHE A 372 -21.40 -17.33 29.84
C PHE A 372 -20.53 -17.68 28.63
N PHE A 373 -20.23 -18.96 28.40
CA PHE A 373 -19.39 -19.40 27.27
C PHE A 373 -20.02 -19.13 25.90
N LYS A 374 -21.35 -19.22 25.79
CA LYS A 374 -22.05 -18.92 24.55
C LYS A 374 -22.01 -17.42 24.26
N ARG A 375 -22.14 -16.56 25.28
CA ARG A 375 -21.97 -15.10 25.15
C ARG A 375 -20.55 -14.73 24.72
N LEU A 376 -19.53 -15.34 25.32
CA LEU A 376 -18.13 -15.12 24.93
C LEU A 376 -17.88 -15.51 23.46
N ARG A 377 -18.34 -16.70 23.05
CA ARG A 377 -18.22 -17.15 21.66
C ARG A 377 -18.97 -16.23 20.69
N ASN A 378 -20.21 -15.86 21.01
CA ASN A 378 -21.00 -14.95 20.18
C ASN A 378 -20.33 -13.56 20.07
N SER A 379 -19.75 -13.05 21.16
CA SER A 379 -18.99 -11.79 21.15
C SER A 379 -17.73 -11.91 20.27
N PHE A 380 -16.98 -13.02 20.36
CA PHE A 380 -15.84 -13.28 19.48
C PHE A 380 -16.26 -13.37 18.00
N GLU A 381 -17.31 -14.13 17.68
CA GLU A 381 -17.88 -14.23 16.33
C GLU A 381 -18.34 -12.88 15.79
N HIS A 382 -18.88 -12.00 16.64
CA HIS A 382 -19.27 -10.65 16.26
C HIS A 382 -18.07 -9.77 15.85
N HIS A 383 -16.92 -9.86 16.53
CA HIS A 383 -15.70 -9.16 16.11
C HIS A 383 -15.16 -9.63 14.75
N LEU A 384 -15.56 -10.83 14.31
CA LEU A 384 -15.22 -11.37 13.00
C LEU A 384 -16.23 -10.99 11.91
N ASN A 385 -17.27 -10.21 12.23
CA ASN A 385 -18.26 -9.75 11.27
C ASN A 385 -17.68 -8.63 10.37
N ASN A 386 -17.10 -9.07 9.27
CA ASN A 386 -16.46 -8.20 8.29
C ASN A 386 -17.42 -7.25 7.57
N GLU A 387 -18.63 -7.72 7.26
CA GLU A 387 -19.62 -6.93 6.51
C GLU A 387 -20.12 -5.74 7.32
N GLU A 388 -20.35 -5.94 8.61
CA GLU A 388 -20.78 -4.89 9.53
C GLU A 388 -19.70 -3.83 9.73
N GLN A 389 -18.44 -4.25 9.89
CA GLN A 389 -17.29 -3.32 9.97
C GLN A 389 -17.14 -2.49 8.69
N TRP A 390 -17.23 -3.13 7.52
CA TRP A 390 -17.19 -2.44 6.23
C TRP A 390 -18.35 -1.46 6.06
N ASN A 391 -19.58 -1.90 6.35
CA ASN A 391 -20.77 -1.06 6.22
C ASN A 391 -20.71 0.16 7.14
N THR A 392 -20.21 -0.01 8.36
CA THR A 392 -19.97 1.09 9.30
C THR A 392 -18.93 2.06 8.76
N PHE A 393 -17.81 1.55 8.25
CA PHE A 393 -16.77 2.37 7.61
C PHE A 393 -17.31 3.19 6.43
N VAL A 394 -17.97 2.55 5.46
CA VAL A 394 -18.46 3.24 4.25
C VAL A 394 -19.54 4.28 4.57
N ARG A 395 -20.34 4.08 5.62
CA ARG A 395 -21.31 5.09 6.09
C ARG A 395 -20.61 6.37 6.56
N CYS A 396 -19.44 6.24 7.18
CA CYS A 396 -18.62 7.38 7.61
C CYS A 396 -17.86 8.05 6.45
N VAL A 397 -17.63 7.34 5.33
CA VAL A 397 -16.97 7.92 4.15
C VAL A 397 -17.87 9.00 3.52
N PRO A 398 -17.34 10.19 3.19
CA PRO A 398 -18.10 11.25 2.52
C PRO A 398 -18.74 10.76 1.21
N THR A 399 -19.98 11.16 0.93
CA THR A 399 -20.76 10.69 -0.23
C THR A 399 -20.01 10.81 -1.56
N LYS A 400 -19.21 11.87 -1.74
CA LYS A 400 -18.38 12.10 -2.93
C LYS A 400 -17.27 11.06 -3.17
N LEU A 401 -16.84 10.36 -2.12
CA LEU A 401 -15.80 9.32 -2.18
C LEU A 401 -16.37 7.90 -2.13
N ARG A 402 -17.61 7.70 -1.70
CA ARG A 402 -18.21 6.36 -1.54
C ARG A 402 -18.19 5.52 -2.82
N SER A 403 -18.33 6.14 -3.99
CA SER A 403 -18.26 5.44 -5.28
C SER A 403 -16.87 4.86 -5.59
N ARG A 404 -15.82 5.35 -4.91
CA ARG A 404 -14.45 4.86 -5.01
C ARG A 404 -14.12 3.78 -3.97
N CYS A 405 -15.01 3.56 -3.00
CA CYS A 405 -14.91 2.50 -2.00
C CYS A 405 -15.70 1.28 -2.48
N LEU A 406 -15.01 0.20 -2.82
CA LEU A 406 -15.60 -1.01 -3.38
C LEU A 406 -15.36 -2.17 -2.42
N CYS A 407 -16.39 -2.97 -2.15
CA CYS A 407 -16.22 -4.25 -1.44
C CYS A 407 -16.55 -5.40 -2.38
N LEU A 408 -15.63 -6.35 -2.48
CA LEU A 408 -15.80 -7.60 -3.19
C LEU A 408 -15.93 -8.70 -2.15
N ASN A 409 -17.11 -9.31 -2.08
CA ASN A 409 -17.43 -10.32 -1.09
C ASN A 409 -18.42 -11.34 -1.66
N VAL A 410 -18.56 -12.48 -0.99
CA VAL A 410 -19.39 -13.62 -1.45
C VAL A 410 -20.48 -13.92 -0.41
N PRO A 411 -21.77 -13.88 -0.79
CA PRO A 411 -22.83 -14.31 0.12
C PRO A 411 -22.79 -15.84 0.30
N LEU A 412 -22.80 -16.30 1.55
CA LEU A 412 -22.80 -17.71 1.95
C LEU A 412 -24.14 -18.05 2.61
N PRO A 413 -25.18 -18.39 1.84
CA PRO A 413 -26.54 -18.61 2.36
C PRO A 413 -26.65 -19.80 3.32
N GLY A 414 -25.76 -20.79 3.20
CA GLY A 414 -25.65 -21.91 4.14
C GLY A 414 -24.91 -21.59 5.44
N GLY A 415 -24.51 -20.33 5.64
CA GLY A 415 -23.59 -19.93 6.69
C GLY A 415 -22.13 -20.12 6.30
N ALA A 416 -21.26 -19.31 6.88
CA ALA A 416 -19.82 -19.39 6.69
C ALA A 416 -19.29 -20.66 7.39
N PRO A 417 -18.45 -21.45 6.70
CA PRO A 417 -17.80 -22.59 7.31
C PRO A 417 -16.84 -22.15 8.42
N ALA A 418 -16.44 -23.09 9.27
CA ALA A 418 -15.47 -22.83 10.33
C ALA A 418 -14.14 -22.33 9.75
N LEU A 419 -13.39 -21.55 10.55
CA LEU A 419 -12.14 -20.92 10.12
C LEU A 419 -11.03 -21.92 9.77
N ASP A 420 -11.15 -23.16 10.22
CA ASP A 420 -10.20 -24.26 10.02
C ASP A 420 -10.78 -25.41 9.16
N ASP A 421 -11.97 -25.24 8.56
CA ASP A 421 -12.59 -26.26 7.70
C ASP A 421 -11.98 -26.29 6.30
N VAL A 422 -10.89 -27.04 6.16
CA VAL A 422 -10.16 -27.25 4.89
C VAL A 422 -11.07 -27.88 3.82
N THR A 423 -12.08 -28.67 4.19
CA THR A 423 -12.96 -29.35 3.24
C THR A 423 -13.88 -28.39 2.48
N ALA A 424 -14.17 -27.24 3.09
CA ALA A 424 -15.02 -26.21 2.49
C ALA A 424 -14.33 -25.39 1.39
N MET A 425 -12.98 -25.41 1.29
CA MET A 425 -12.23 -24.55 0.36
C MET A 425 -12.68 -24.70 -1.10
N THR A 426 -12.97 -25.92 -1.55
CA THR A 426 -13.45 -26.18 -2.93
C THR A 426 -14.80 -25.52 -3.20
N GLN A 427 -15.73 -25.57 -2.25
CA GLN A 427 -17.04 -24.94 -2.37
C GLN A 427 -16.91 -23.42 -2.33
N LEU A 428 -16.05 -22.88 -1.47
CA LEU A 428 -15.78 -21.44 -1.36
C LEU A 428 -15.18 -20.87 -2.66
N LYS A 429 -14.23 -21.57 -3.28
CA LYS A 429 -13.68 -21.18 -4.60
C LYS A 429 -14.77 -21.15 -5.67
N THR A 430 -15.64 -22.17 -5.69
CA THR A 430 -16.76 -22.23 -6.64
C THR A 430 -17.74 -21.07 -6.43
N ALA A 431 -18.04 -20.72 -5.19
CA ALA A 431 -18.90 -19.58 -4.86
C ALA A 431 -18.25 -18.24 -5.26
N ALA A 432 -16.94 -18.08 -5.02
CA ALA A 432 -16.19 -16.91 -5.44
C ALA A 432 -16.16 -16.75 -6.96
N SER A 433 -15.91 -17.81 -7.73
CA SER A 433 -15.97 -17.77 -9.20
C SER A 433 -17.34 -17.32 -9.72
N LYS A 434 -18.43 -17.85 -9.15
CA LYS A 434 -19.80 -17.42 -9.51
C LYS A 434 -20.05 -15.95 -9.13
N SER A 435 -19.49 -15.49 -8.02
CA SER A 435 -19.60 -14.10 -7.61
C SER A 435 -18.83 -13.16 -8.52
N VAL A 436 -17.67 -13.57 -9.03
CA VAL A 436 -16.87 -12.78 -9.98
C VAL A 436 -17.69 -12.43 -11.23
N GLU A 437 -18.44 -13.39 -11.77
CA GLU A 437 -19.26 -13.18 -12.98
C GLU A 437 -20.47 -12.27 -12.74
N ARG A 438 -21.04 -12.30 -11.53
CA ARG A 438 -22.33 -11.64 -11.22
C ARG A 438 -22.18 -10.29 -10.52
N ASN A 439 -21.05 -10.06 -9.85
CA ASN A 439 -20.86 -8.88 -9.01
C ASN A 439 -20.37 -7.70 -9.85
N ALA A 440 -21.27 -6.74 -10.13
CA ALA A 440 -20.95 -5.51 -10.86
C ALA A 440 -19.80 -4.70 -10.23
N ALA A 441 -19.56 -4.83 -8.92
CA ALA A 441 -18.43 -4.17 -8.26
C ALA A 441 -17.07 -4.70 -8.75
N VAL A 442 -16.99 -5.95 -9.25
CA VAL A 442 -15.76 -6.54 -9.81
C VAL A 442 -15.39 -5.83 -11.11
N ALA A 443 -16.35 -5.60 -12.00
CA ALA A 443 -16.14 -4.84 -13.24
C ALA A 443 -15.70 -3.39 -12.94
N ARG A 444 -16.34 -2.73 -11.95
CA ARG A 444 -15.90 -1.39 -11.50
C ARG A 444 -14.50 -1.41 -10.89
N ALA A 445 -14.18 -2.42 -10.09
CA ALA A 445 -12.84 -2.58 -9.52
C ALA A 445 -11.79 -2.67 -10.64
N ARG A 446 -12.01 -3.55 -11.63
CA ARG A 446 -11.16 -3.64 -12.82
C ARG A 446 -10.99 -2.28 -13.53
N ASP A 447 -12.09 -1.58 -13.79
CA ASP A 447 -12.04 -0.29 -14.51
C ASP A 447 -11.24 0.76 -13.75
N THR A 448 -11.45 0.87 -12.43
CA THR A 448 -10.68 1.80 -11.59
C THR A 448 -9.21 1.40 -11.47
N LEU A 449 -8.88 0.10 -11.45
CA LEU A 449 -7.50 -0.37 -11.51
C LEU A 449 -6.84 0.07 -12.82
N PHE A 450 -7.50 -0.14 -13.97
CA PHE A 450 -6.99 0.24 -15.28
C PHE A 450 -6.79 1.75 -15.41
N ALA A 451 -7.81 2.54 -15.07
CA ALA A 451 -7.77 3.99 -15.21
C ALA A 451 -6.71 4.63 -14.29
N SER A 452 -6.59 4.14 -13.05
CA SER A 452 -5.61 4.66 -12.08
C SER A 452 -4.15 4.32 -12.40
N LEU A 453 -3.88 3.48 -13.42
CA LEU A 453 -2.53 3.32 -13.97
C LEU A 453 -2.04 4.57 -14.70
N PHE A 454 -2.93 5.45 -15.15
CA PHE A 454 -2.58 6.67 -15.85
C PHE A 454 -2.71 7.88 -14.94
N TYR A 455 -1.79 8.83 -15.05
CA TYR A 455 -1.81 10.09 -14.30
C TYR A 455 -1.27 11.22 -15.17
N LEU A 456 -1.77 12.44 -14.93
CA LEU A 456 -1.44 13.63 -15.71
C LEU A 456 -0.47 14.53 -14.93
N GLU A 457 0.73 14.74 -15.43
CA GLU A 457 1.63 15.79 -14.91
C GLU A 457 1.55 17.06 -15.77
N ALA A 458 1.54 18.24 -15.13
CA ALA A 458 1.72 19.51 -15.80
C ALA A 458 3.22 19.74 -16.10
N ASP A 459 3.56 20.01 -17.36
CA ASP A 459 4.93 20.28 -17.80
C ASP A 459 5.24 21.77 -17.71
N ALA A 460 4.30 22.62 -18.14
CA ALA A 460 4.38 24.07 -18.05
C ALA A 460 2.97 24.66 -18.07
N TYR A 461 2.82 25.88 -17.54
CA TYR A 461 1.57 26.62 -17.65
C TYR A 461 1.87 28.09 -17.97
N ASN A 462 1.02 28.72 -18.79
CA ASN A 462 1.13 30.11 -19.20
C ASN A 462 -0.25 30.77 -19.16
N ARG A 463 -0.31 32.03 -18.70
CA ARG A 463 -1.51 32.86 -18.86
C ARG A 463 -1.51 33.46 -20.27
N MET A 464 -2.59 33.25 -21.01
CA MET A 464 -2.80 33.75 -22.36
C MET A 464 -3.34 35.18 -22.33
N GLU A 465 -3.26 35.88 -23.46
CA GLU A 465 -3.72 37.28 -23.62
C GLU A 465 -5.22 37.44 -23.31
N ASP A 466 -6.03 36.43 -23.62
CA ASP A 466 -7.47 36.41 -23.35
C ASP A 466 -7.82 36.08 -21.88
N GLY A 467 -6.81 35.98 -21.01
CA GLY A 467 -6.96 35.65 -19.60
C GLY A 467 -7.09 34.16 -19.30
N THR A 468 -7.20 33.29 -20.31
CA THR A 468 -7.22 31.83 -20.11
C THR A 468 -5.83 31.30 -19.76
N TYR A 469 -5.77 30.12 -19.18
CA TYR A 469 -4.53 29.41 -18.88
C TYR A 469 -4.32 28.28 -19.87
N LYS A 470 -3.19 28.29 -20.56
CA LYS A 470 -2.69 27.15 -21.32
C LYS A 470 -1.78 26.33 -20.41
N CYS A 471 -2.16 25.09 -20.13
CA CYS A 471 -1.34 24.13 -19.40
C CYS A 471 -0.89 23.02 -20.36
N SER A 472 0.40 22.98 -20.65
CA SER A 472 0.99 21.85 -21.37
C SER A 472 1.24 20.73 -20.38
N SER A 473 0.70 19.56 -20.67
CA SER A 473 0.68 18.42 -19.75
C SER A 473 1.00 17.13 -20.47
N THR A 474 1.48 16.14 -19.71
CA THR A 474 1.77 14.81 -20.21
C THR A 474 1.14 13.75 -19.31
N ILE A 475 0.37 12.84 -19.91
CA ILE A 475 -0.12 11.65 -19.25
C ILE A 475 0.96 10.57 -19.27
N TYR A 476 1.27 10.00 -18.12
CA TYR A 476 2.19 8.89 -17.95
C TYR A 476 1.47 7.64 -17.45
N CYS A 477 2.12 6.49 -17.60
CA CYS A 477 1.70 5.23 -16.98
C CYS A 477 2.55 4.96 -15.72
N ARG A 478 1.94 4.37 -14.69
CA ARG A 478 2.58 4.00 -13.42
C ARG A 478 3.39 2.71 -13.51
N LEU A 479 3.09 1.83 -14.47
CA LEU A 479 3.74 0.52 -14.62
C LEU A 479 5.18 0.66 -15.11
N ALA A 480 6.11 -0.05 -14.46
CA ALA A 480 7.53 -0.07 -14.82
C ALA A 480 7.82 -1.24 -15.78
N LEU A 481 7.24 -1.17 -16.98
CA LEU A 481 7.26 -2.27 -17.94
C LEU A 481 8.61 -2.43 -18.64
N GLY A 482 9.07 -3.67 -18.80
CA GLY A 482 10.17 -4.08 -19.66
C GLY A 482 9.84 -3.94 -21.15
N PHE A 483 10.79 -4.23 -22.03
CA PHE A 483 10.61 -4.01 -23.48
C PHE A 483 9.44 -4.82 -24.09
N GLU A 484 9.40 -6.13 -23.86
CA GLU A 484 8.32 -6.98 -24.40
C GLU A 484 6.96 -6.69 -23.75
N GLU A 485 6.95 -6.32 -22.46
CA GLU A 485 5.74 -5.89 -21.76
C GLU A 485 5.20 -4.57 -22.33
N ARG A 486 6.07 -3.59 -22.60
CA ARG A 486 5.67 -2.34 -23.27
C ARG A 486 5.10 -2.61 -24.65
N LYS A 487 5.73 -3.50 -25.43
CA LYS A 487 5.22 -3.90 -26.75
C LYS A 487 3.82 -4.51 -26.66
N ARG A 488 3.56 -5.38 -25.68
CA ARG A 488 2.22 -5.92 -25.40
C ARG A 488 1.25 -4.80 -24.98
N PHE A 489 1.67 -3.94 -24.07
CA PHE A 489 0.89 -2.81 -23.56
C PHE A 489 0.43 -1.87 -24.68
N TYR A 490 1.33 -1.39 -25.53
CA TYR A 490 1.00 -0.52 -26.67
C TYR A 490 0.04 -1.21 -27.65
N ARG A 491 0.26 -2.49 -27.95
CA ARG A 491 -0.63 -3.28 -28.82
C ARG A 491 -2.01 -3.44 -28.21
N THR A 492 -2.10 -3.68 -26.90
CA THR A 492 -3.38 -3.80 -26.20
C THR A 492 -4.15 -2.49 -26.22
N LEU A 493 -3.50 -1.36 -25.92
CA LEU A 493 -4.15 -0.04 -25.98
C LEU A 493 -4.65 0.28 -27.38
N LEU A 494 -3.86 -0.03 -28.42
CA LEU A 494 -4.25 0.19 -29.81
C LEU A 494 -5.42 -0.73 -30.22
N ARG A 495 -5.31 -2.04 -29.94
CA ARG A 495 -6.33 -3.05 -30.29
C ARG A 495 -7.66 -2.82 -29.59
N LYS A 496 -7.64 -2.39 -28.33
CA LYS A 496 -8.84 -2.08 -27.55
C LYS A 496 -9.36 -0.66 -27.80
N HIS A 497 -8.79 0.08 -28.76
CA HIS A 497 -9.16 1.46 -29.08
C HIS A 497 -9.24 2.35 -27.83
N ALA A 498 -8.22 2.28 -26.97
CA ALA A 498 -8.19 3.03 -25.72
C ALA A 498 -8.13 4.54 -26.01
N MET A 499 -8.99 5.32 -25.36
CA MET A 499 -9.07 6.78 -25.55
C MET A 499 -9.03 7.52 -24.20
N PHE A 500 -8.29 8.63 -24.15
CA PHE A 500 -8.44 9.64 -23.12
C PHE A 500 -9.53 10.63 -23.53
N VAL A 501 -10.52 10.83 -22.68
CA VAL A 501 -11.56 11.84 -22.87
C VAL A 501 -11.24 13.05 -21.99
N VAL A 502 -10.99 14.19 -22.64
CA VAL A 502 -10.59 15.46 -22.01
C VAL A 502 -11.50 16.57 -22.53
N SER A 503 -12.20 17.28 -21.65
CA SER A 503 -13.14 18.35 -22.03
C SER A 503 -14.10 17.93 -23.16
N SER A 504 -14.67 16.73 -23.04
CA SER A 504 -15.57 16.09 -24.02
C SER A 504 -14.96 15.73 -25.38
N ARG A 505 -13.63 15.82 -25.53
CA ARG A 505 -12.90 15.37 -26.73
C ARG A 505 -12.16 14.07 -26.46
N ALA A 506 -12.31 13.10 -27.34
CA ALA A 506 -11.61 11.83 -27.26
C ALA A 506 -10.27 11.88 -28.01
N HIS A 507 -9.20 11.49 -27.33
CA HIS A 507 -7.85 11.41 -27.85
C HIS A 507 -7.35 9.96 -27.75
N PRO A 508 -6.87 9.34 -28.84
CA PRO A 508 -6.30 8.01 -28.77
C PRO A 508 -5.15 7.94 -27.77
N CYS A 509 -5.16 6.92 -26.91
CA CYS A 509 -4.04 6.62 -26.02
C CYS A 509 -2.78 6.26 -26.82
N VAL A 510 -2.97 5.59 -27.96
CA VAL A 510 -1.94 5.20 -28.93
C VAL A 510 -2.52 5.39 -30.33
N SER A 511 -1.93 6.27 -31.15
CA SER A 511 -2.38 6.49 -32.54
C SER A 511 -1.76 5.48 -33.51
N SER A 512 -0.51 5.10 -33.27
CA SER A 512 0.24 4.09 -34.01
C SER A 512 1.28 3.47 -33.09
N LEU A 513 1.79 2.28 -33.43
CA LEU A 513 2.82 1.63 -32.63
C LEU A 513 4.14 2.41 -32.76
N PRO A 514 4.71 2.93 -31.66
CA PRO A 514 5.97 3.68 -31.71
C PRO A 514 7.16 2.75 -31.99
N SER A 515 8.14 3.26 -32.72
CA SER A 515 9.43 2.57 -32.87
C SER A 515 10.13 2.46 -31.50
N GLY A 516 10.67 1.27 -31.21
CA GLY A 516 11.42 1.01 -29.97
C GLY A 516 10.59 0.93 -28.68
N PHE A 517 9.27 1.08 -28.74
CA PHE A 517 8.36 0.97 -27.57
C PHE A 517 8.88 1.72 -26.34
N PRO A 518 8.96 3.07 -26.38
CA PRO A 518 9.48 3.86 -25.27
C PRO A 518 8.58 3.80 -24.04
N MET A 519 9.02 4.37 -22.92
CA MET A 519 8.15 4.62 -21.77
C MET A 519 6.87 5.35 -22.21
N TYR A 520 5.71 4.89 -21.70
CA TYR A 520 4.43 5.48 -22.07
C TYR A 520 4.34 6.95 -21.64
N ARG A 521 4.09 7.81 -22.63
CA ARG A 521 3.77 9.22 -22.44
C ARG A 521 2.81 9.70 -23.52
N ARG A 522 1.85 10.56 -23.16
CA ARG A 522 0.95 11.22 -24.09
C ARG A 522 0.81 12.70 -23.73
N SER A 523 1.44 13.55 -24.53
CA SER A 523 1.35 15.00 -24.34
C SER A 523 0.01 15.55 -24.85
N MET A 524 -0.48 16.58 -24.16
CA MET A 524 -1.71 17.30 -24.47
C MET A 524 -1.66 18.71 -23.91
N ASP A 525 -2.38 19.61 -24.57
CA ASP A 525 -2.56 20.99 -24.09
C ASP A 525 -3.97 21.15 -23.53
N LEU A 526 -4.05 21.62 -22.29
CA LEU A 526 -5.30 21.96 -21.61
C LEU A 526 -5.49 23.47 -21.64
N ARG A 527 -6.72 23.92 -21.90
CA ARG A 527 -7.11 25.34 -21.82
C ARG A 527 -8.17 25.51 -20.76
N LEU A 528 -7.86 26.31 -19.74
CA LEU A 528 -8.71 26.53 -18.56
C LEU A 528 -9.03 28.02 -18.44
N LYS A 529 -10.22 28.36 -17.94
CA LYS A 529 -10.61 29.77 -17.73
C LYS A 529 -10.02 30.31 -16.43
N SER A 530 -9.88 29.46 -15.42
CA SER A 530 -9.33 29.77 -14.11
C SER A 530 -8.37 28.68 -13.65
N ARG A 531 -7.43 29.03 -12.76
CA ARG A 531 -6.57 28.03 -12.10
C ARG A 531 -7.33 27.10 -11.15
N LYS A 532 -8.52 27.54 -10.71
CA LYS A 532 -9.43 26.76 -9.85
C LYS A 532 -10.40 25.88 -10.65
N ASP A 533 -10.35 25.92 -11.98
CA ASP A 533 -11.20 25.05 -12.80
C ASP A 533 -10.77 23.59 -12.62
N ASP A 534 -11.76 22.71 -12.54
CA ASP A 534 -11.52 21.28 -12.49
C ASP A 534 -11.05 20.77 -13.86
N VAL A 535 -9.92 20.09 -13.85
CA VAL A 535 -9.38 19.27 -14.92
C VAL A 535 -9.97 17.88 -14.79
N HIS A 536 -10.63 17.44 -15.87
CA HIS A 536 -11.21 16.11 -15.97
C HIS A 536 -10.54 15.34 -17.10
N VAL A 537 -10.02 14.16 -16.77
CA VAL A 537 -9.48 13.22 -17.75
C VAL A 537 -10.01 11.82 -17.42
N TYR A 538 -10.64 11.19 -18.41
CA TYR A 538 -11.20 9.84 -18.29
C TYR A 538 -10.51 8.89 -19.27
N LEU A 539 -10.38 7.63 -18.88
CA LEU A 539 -10.02 6.52 -19.76
C LEU A 539 -11.32 5.85 -20.25
N SER A 540 -11.35 5.50 -21.53
CA SER A 540 -12.48 4.82 -22.18
C SER A 540 -11.99 3.81 -23.24
N GLY A 541 -12.89 2.94 -23.70
CA GLY A 541 -12.62 1.87 -24.67
C GLY A 541 -12.05 0.60 -24.02
N VAL A 542 -11.08 0.75 -23.10
CA VAL A 542 -10.52 -0.36 -22.32
C VAL A 542 -11.25 -0.61 -20.99
N THR A 543 -12.05 0.35 -20.54
CA THR A 543 -12.94 0.27 -19.37
C THR A 543 -14.38 0.09 -19.83
N SER A 544 -15.26 -0.47 -18.99
CA SER A 544 -16.68 -0.64 -19.32
C SER A 544 -17.42 0.70 -19.40
N GLU A 545 -17.03 1.66 -18.58
CA GLU A 545 -17.52 3.05 -18.62
C GLU A 545 -16.35 4.04 -18.61
N PRO A 546 -16.53 5.28 -19.11
CA PRO A 546 -15.53 6.33 -18.97
C PRO A 546 -15.13 6.54 -17.51
N THR A 547 -13.91 6.12 -17.15
CA THR A 547 -13.45 6.05 -15.77
C THR A 547 -12.34 7.08 -15.55
N PRO A 548 -12.40 7.91 -14.50
CA PRO A 548 -11.39 8.94 -14.26
C PRO A 548 -10.01 8.31 -14.09
N ILE A 549 -9.00 8.89 -14.75
CA ILE A 549 -7.61 8.50 -14.49
C ILE A 549 -7.19 8.97 -13.09
N SER A 550 -6.00 8.55 -12.65
CA SER A 550 -5.50 8.85 -11.31
C SER A 550 -5.61 10.34 -10.96
N ARG A 551 -6.11 10.60 -9.75
CA ARG A 551 -6.36 11.92 -9.15
C ARG A 551 -7.44 12.79 -9.82
N MET A 552 -8.14 12.32 -10.85
CA MET A 552 -9.16 13.15 -11.51
C MET A 552 -10.49 13.13 -10.75
N PRO A 553 -11.27 14.24 -10.74
CA PRO A 553 -10.89 15.56 -11.23
C PRO A 553 -9.92 16.29 -10.29
N THR A 554 -9.07 17.17 -10.83
CA THR A 554 -8.09 17.95 -10.06
C THR A 554 -8.05 19.41 -10.49
N GLN A 555 -7.50 20.32 -9.69
CA GLN A 555 -7.38 21.74 -10.05
C GLN A 555 -5.97 22.07 -10.57
N LEU A 556 -5.87 23.08 -11.44
CA LEU A 556 -4.57 23.54 -11.94
C LEU A 556 -3.72 24.13 -10.81
N ASP A 557 -4.30 24.92 -9.90
CA ASP A 557 -3.59 25.45 -8.72
C ASP A 557 -2.93 24.32 -7.93
N TRP A 558 -3.66 23.23 -7.71
CA TRP A 558 -3.12 22.08 -7.01
C TRP A 558 -1.98 21.40 -7.78
N LEU A 559 -2.08 21.24 -9.12
CA LEU A 559 -0.99 20.68 -9.92
C LEU A 559 0.27 21.56 -9.87
N ILE A 560 0.11 22.88 -9.89
CA ILE A 560 1.20 23.85 -9.78
C ILE A 560 1.91 23.71 -8.44
N GLU A 561 1.14 23.67 -7.35
CA GLU A 561 1.66 23.54 -5.98
C GLU A 561 2.34 22.18 -5.77
N ALA A 562 1.66 21.09 -6.08
CA ALA A 562 2.13 19.72 -5.82
C ALA A 562 3.36 19.31 -6.65
N GLN A 563 3.52 19.87 -7.84
CA GLN A 563 4.73 19.67 -8.66
C GLN A 563 5.80 20.74 -8.41
N SER A 564 5.49 21.73 -7.57
CA SER A 564 6.33 22.89 -7.29
C SER A 564 6.76 23.61 -8.58
N LEU A 565 5.84 23.79 -9.53
CA LEU A 565 6.14 24.42 -10.82
C LEU A 565 6.59 25.87 -10.68
N GLU A 566 6.23 26.53 -9.58
CA GLU A 566 6.65 27.90 -9.26
C GLU A 566 7.93 27.97 -8.40
N SER A 567 8.54 26.82 -8.05
CA SER A 567 9.80 26.77 -7.29
C SER A 567 10.96 27.33 -8.12
N PRO A 568 11.77 28.26 -7.59
CA PRO A 568 12.86 28.90 -8.32
C PRO A 568 14.12 28.03 -8.45
N PHE A 569 14.23 26.93 -7.70
CA PHE A 569 15.42 26.08 -7.70
C PHE A 569 15.21 24.79 -8.49
N ARG A 570 14.28 23.93 -8.05
CA ARG A 570 13.94 22.66 -8.71
C ARG A 570 12.50 22.24 -8.41
N THR A 571 11.92 21.51 -9.34
CA THR A 571 10.66 20.76 -9.16
C THR A 571 10.90 19.45 -8.40
N ILE A 572 9.82 18.74 -8.05
CA ILE A 572 9.87 17.47 -7.28
C ILE A 572 10.63 16.32 -7.97
N ASP A 573 10.79 16.41 -9.29
CA ASP A 573 11.59 15.49 -10.12
C ASP A 573 12.98 16.06 -10.46
N SER A 574 13.42 17.07 -9.70
CA SER A 574 14.73 17.72 -9.83
C SER A 574 14.99 18.41 -11.18
N ARG A 575 13.95 18.67 -11.99
CA ARG A 575 14.09 19.51 -13.18
C ARG A 575 14.40 20.94 -12.75
N CYS A 576 15.38 21.55 -13.40
CA CYS A 576 15.60 22.98 -13.31
C CYS A 576 14.55 23.64 -14.20
N VAL A 577 13.75 24.53 -13.62
CA VAL A 577 12.87 25.40 -14.41
C VAL A 577 13.54 26.76 -14.35
N GLU A 578 14.04 27.25 -15.49
CA GLU A 578 14.63 28.59 -15.55
C GLU A 578 13.56 29.61 -15.18
N LYS A 579 13.61 30.10 -13.94
CA LYS A 579 12.72 31.14 -13.41
C LYS A 579 13.56 32.16 -12.68
N GLN A 580 13.14 33.43 -12.76
CA GLN A 580 13.79 34.49 -12.01
C GLN A 580 13.78 34.15 -10.53
N LEU A 581 14.96 34.17 -9.92
CA LEU A 581 15.10 34.03 -8.47
C LEU A 581 14.25 35.13 -7.80
N PRO A 582 13.56 34.82 -6.69
CA PRO A 582 12.88 35.85 -5.92
C PRO A 582 13.89 36.93 -5.54
N SER A 583 13.52 38.20 -5.74
CA SER A 583 14.37 39.34 -5.37
C SER A 583 14.83 39.16 -3.92
N THR A 584 16.14 39.20 -3.69
CA THR A 584 16.71 39.11 -2.34
C THR A 584 16.01 40.17 -1.48
N PRO A 585 15.35 39.81 -0.36
CA PRO A 585 14.76 40.81 0.51
C PRO A 585 15.87 41.76 0.92
N LEU A 586 15.72 43.06 0.61
CA LEU A 586 16.62 44.09 1.09
C LEU A 586 16.78 43.88 2.60
N LYS A 587 18.03 43.70 3.07
CA LYS A 587 18.35 43.57 4.50
C LYS A 587 17.52 44.58 5.27
N ARG A 588 16.61 44.13 6.14
CA ARG A 588 15.99 45.02 7.13
C ARG A 588 17.14 45.75 7.81
N LYS A 589 17.24 47.08 7.61
CA LYS A 589 18.15 47.90 8.40
C LYS A 589 17.77 47.68 9.85
N VAL A 590 18.58 46.92 10.57
CA VAL A 590 18.46 46.81 12.02
C VAL A 590 18.85 48.18 12.55
N THR A 591 17.85 49.01 12.80
CA THR A 591 18.02 50.25 13.56
C THR A 591 18.31 49.84 14.99
N PHE A 592 19.60 49.81 15.34
CA PHE A 592 20.00 49.85 16.74
C PHE A 592 19.53 51.20 17.29
N LYS A 593 18.55 51.18 18.20
CA LYS A 593 18.33 52.33 19.08
C LYS A 593 19.54 52.37 20.01
N VAL A 594 20.41 53.36 19.77
CA VAL A 594 21.50 53.75 20.67
C VAL A 594 20.89 54.35 21.93
#